data_AF-E9E900-F1
#
_entry.id   AF-E9E900-F1
#
_cell.length_a   1.000
_cell.length_b   1.000
_cell.length_c   1.000
_cell.angle_alpha   90.00
_cell.angle_beta   90.00
_cell.angle_gamma   90.00
#
_symmetry.space_group_name_H-M   'P 1'
#
loop_
_entity.id
_entity.type
_entity.pdbx_description
1 polymer ?
#
loop_
_entity_poly.entity_id
_entity_poly.type
_entity_poly.pdbx_seq_one_letter_code
_entity_poly.pdbx_strand_id
1 'polypeptide(L)'
;MENFLTGYSGHEHEHLAALNEVPTPAPLLCEADAELFASLALNCLRVSFNYRHFMDDDSSDVTKEPGFQLLDRIVNICSKYNTDSGLSRVLFWEFRDFQGRAIQLWTPGPMPGIPSSRHTTRSTSRQTPSTRGPSRGTIGWKRPFEPLTQAKCCSSTATRTPWTVRHLTLQTLPNAVYSCHDYSMTGFPLPEQYKGTEAREKKLRVSFERRVKLMRGAGVPIWNSELGPVYRDPRTDADAAETNAKRFALLREQLAIYRACGGVSWSIWPYKDVGCQGMVYLDPESPHMRLMRPFVEKKQRLGLDSWACAGKTQLHALVYQPLISKPKDVVPEHLRQKKYPKIWTFDRQVERVARECLMSEYLGWKLAEAFEGKTEEELEELAGSFALEKCLRRDGLSWIPQMDTRVPLTKGKKGASVELG
;
A
#
# COMPACT_ATOMS: atom_id res chain seq x y z
N MET A 1 -2.86 4.37 9.20
CA MET A 1 -2.71 2.91 9.36
C MET A 1 -3.60 2.21 8.34
N GLU A 2 -3.37 0.94 7.98
CA GLU A 2 -4.14 0.22 6.95
C GLU A 2 -4.98 -0.95 7.52
N ASN A 3 -5.88 -1.53 6.70
CA ASN A 3 -6.89 -2.53 7.11
C ASN A 3 -6.36 -3.68 8.00
N PHE A 4 -5.14 -4.14 7.73
CA PHE A 4 -4.55 -5.30 8.38
C PHE A 4 -3.69 -4.93 9.60
N LEU A 5 -3.42 -3.64 9.83
CA LEU A 5 -2.70 -3.14 11.02
C LEU A 5 -3.67 -2.80 12.16
N THR A 6 -4.69 -1.99 11.88
CA THR A 6 -5.70 -1.57 12.89
C THR A 6 -7.15 -1.71 12.43
N GLY A 7 -7.38 -2.15 11.20
CA GLY A 7 -8.68 -2.68 10.79
C GLY A 7 -9.28 -2.10 9.52
N TYR A 8 -9.21 -0.78 9.32
CA TYR A 8 -10.29 -0.11 8.56
C TYR A 8 -9.84 1.06 7.66
N SER A 9 -9.62 0.78 6.37
CA SER A 9 -9.29 1.81 5.37
C SER A 9 -10.53 2.57 4.90
N GLY A 10 -10.61 3.84 5.30
CA GLY A 10 -11.74 4.74 5.09
C GLY A 10 -12.25 5.32 6.40
N HIS A 11 -11.98 4.63 7.52
CA HIS A 11 -12.47 4.98 8.85
C HIS A 11 -11.33 5.37 9.80
N GLU A 12 -10.19 5.83 9.25
CA GLU A 12 -9.04 6.24 10.06
C GLU A 12 -9.30 7.49 10.91
N HIS A 13 -10.41 8.22 10.71
CA HIS A 13 -10.79 9.36 11.53
C HIS A 13 -11.53 8.90 12.80
N GLU A 14 -12.56 8.08 12.63
CA GLU A 14 -13.39 7.48 13.67
C GLU A 14 -12.51 6.62 14.60
N HIS A 15 -11.52 5.93 14.02
CA HIS A 15 -10.48 5.23 14.77
C HIS A 15 -9.59 6.12 15.62
N LEU A 16 -9.13 7.25 15.07
CA LEU A 16 -8.29 8.17 15.82
C LEU A 16 -9.12 8.92 16.85
N ALA A 17 -10.37 9.30 16.55
CA ALA A 17 -11.28 9.89 17.53
C ALA A 17 -11.49 8.95 18.73
N ALA A 18 -11.75 7.67 18.50
CA ALA A 18 -11.91 6.67 19.55
C ALA A 18 -10.59 6.27 20.26
N LEU A 19 -9.42 6.61 19.70
CA LEU A 19 -8.10 6.35 20.30
C LEU A 19 -7.38 7.62 20.79
N ASN A 20 -7.94 8.81 20.59
CA ASN A 20 -7.30 10.08 20.98
C ASN A 20 -7.37 10.33 22.50
N GLU A 21 -8.13 9.52 23.23
CA GLU A 21 -8.13 9.45 24.70
C GLU A 21 -6.98 8.58 25.24
N VAL A 22 -6.13 8.03 24.34
CA VAL A 22 -5.07 7.07 24.62
C VAL A 22 -3.73 7.63 24.09
N PRO A 23 -2.67 7.82 24.91
CA PRO A 23 -1.38 8.31 24.43
C PRO A 23 -0.80 7.52 23.26
N THR A 24 -0.22 8.24 22.30
CA THR A 24 0.24 7.65 21.02
C THR A 24 1.41 6.70 21.20
N PRO A 25 1.39 5.51 20.56
CA PRO A 25 2.46 4.54 20.71
C PRO A 25 3.80 5.02 20.14
N ALA A 26 4.87 4.53 20.77
CA ALA A 26 6.27 4.54 20.33
C ALA A 26 6.45 4.41 18.80
N PRO A 27 7.45 5.10 18.22
CA PRO A 27 7.60 5.24 16.78
C PRO A 27 7.85 3.89 16.10
N LEU A 28 6.96 3.55 15.16
CA LEU A 28 7.00 2.33 14.34
C LEU A 28 8.30 2.14 13.53
N LEU A 29 9.08 3.22 13.37
CA LEU A 29 10.38 3.27 12.72
C LEU A 29 11.42 3.98 13.61
N CYS A 30 12.51 3.28 13.92
CA CYS A 30 13.68 3.80 14.63
C CYS A 30 15.00 3.56 13.84
N GLU A 31 16.16 3.86 14.45
CA GLU A 31 17.45 3.70 13.76
C GLU A 31 17.80 2.22 13.51
N ALA A 32 17.44 1.31 14.43
CA ALA A 32 17.65 -0.13 14.25
C ALA A 32 16.85 -0.71 13.05
N ASP A 33 15.66 -0.17 12.76
CA ASP A 33 14.91 -0.52 11.54
C ASP A 33 15.66 -0.07 10.27
N ALA A 34 16.36 1.08 10.32
CA ALA A 34 17.16 1.59 9.20
C ALA A 34 18.49 0.85 9.01
N GLU A 35 19.17 0.46 10.10
CA GLU A 35 20.32 -0.45 10.06
C GLU A 35 19.93 -1.80 9.46
N LEU A 36 18.74 -2.32 9.80
CA LEU A 36 18.19 -3.50 9.17
C LEU A 36 18.03 -3.30 7.65
N PHE A 37 17.46 -2.18 7.17
CA PHE A 37 17.34 -1.91 5.74
C PHE A 37 18.70 -1.90 5.02
N ALA A 38 19.70 -1.25 5.62
CA ALA A 38 21.07 -1.24 5.10
C ALA A 38 21.67 -2.65 5.03
N SER A 39 21.47 -3.49 6.08
CA SER A 39 21.92 -4.89 6.10
C SER A 39 21.24 -5.77 5.04
N LEU A 40 20.03 -5.39 4.61
CA LEU A 40 19.27 -6.03 3.52
C LEU A 40 19.65 -5.48 2.14
N ALA A 41 20.54 -4.48 2.07
CA ALA A 41 20.89 -3.70 0.88
C ALA A 41 19.68 -3.04 0.19
N LEU A 42 18.66 -2.67 0.98
CA LEU A 42 17.57 -1.81 0.50
C LEU A 42 18.08 -0.36 0.41
N ASN A 43 17.71 0.33 -0.68
CA ASN A 43 18.20 1.67 -1.02
C ASN A 43 17.07 2.71 -1.19
N CYS A 44 15.82 2.31 -0.97
CA CYS A 44 14.66 3.19 -0.96
C CYS A 44 13.53 2.54 -0.15
N LEU A 45 12.82 3.34 0.63
CA LEU A 45 11.59 2.95 1.33
C LEU A 45 10.38 3.57 0.65
N ARG A 46 9.20 3.25 1.16
CA ARG A 46 7.95 3.89 0.74
C ARG A 46 7.07 4.23 1.94
N VAL A 47 7.46 5.31 2.63
CA VAL A 47 6.74 5.85 3.79
C VAL A 47 5.41 6.46 3.35
N SER A 48 4.28 5.79 3.64
CA SER A 48 2.93 6.27 3.29
C SER A 48 2.25 6.95 4.47
N PHE A 49 2.18 8.29 4.47
CA PHE A 49 1.44 9.07 5.47
C PHE A 49 0.02 9.48 5.02
N ASN A 50 -0.79 9.94 5.98
CA ASN A 50 -2.07 10.62 5.76
C ASN A 50 -1.87 12.14 5.81
N TYR A 51 -2.57 12.91 4.98
CA TYR A 51 -2.49 14.38 4.99
C TYR A 51 -2.93 15.00 6.33
N ARG A 52 -3.76 14.30 7.12
CA ARG A 52 -4.25 14.77 8.43
C ARG A 52 -3.17 14.95 9.51
N HIS A 53 -1.96 14.41 9.29
CA HIS A 53 -0.78 14.76 10.12
C HIS A 53 -0.30 16.20 9.87
N PHE A 54 -0.59 16.78 8.70
CA PHE A 54 -0.03 18.04 8.21
C PHE A 54 -1.06 19.18 8.12
N MET A 55 -2.37 18.89 8.07
CA MET A 55 -3.47 19.87 8.00
C MET A 55 -4.72 19.26 8.65
N ASP A 56 -5.72 20.08 8.99
CA ASP A 56 -7.08 19.60 9.33
C ASP A 56 -8.06 19.75 8.16
N ASP A 57 -9.21 19.08 8.27
CA ASP A 57 -10.26 19.21 7.27
C ASP A 57 -11.00 20.57 7.38
N ASP A 58 -11.19 21.08 8.60
CA ASP A 58 -11.87 22.35 8.89
C ASP A 58 -10.95 23.59 8.89
N SER A 59 -9.64 23.40 9.04
CA SER A 59 -8.62 24.46 9.15
C SER A 59 -7.50 24.26 8.12
N SER A 60 -7.87 24.22 6.85
CA SER A 60 -7.00 23.73 5.76
C SER A 60 -5.84 24.63 5.35
N ASP A 61 -5.95 25.92 5.59
CA ASP A 61 -4.87 26.89 5.31
C ASP A 61 -3.82 26.92 6.43
N VAL A 62 -3.98 26.10 7.48
CA VAL A 62 -3.05 25.99 8.62
C VAL A 62 -2.29 24.66 8.56
N THR A 63 -0.97 24.75 8.48
CA THR A 63 -0.06 23.59 8.51
C THR A 63 0.30 23.17 9.93
N LYS A 64 0.27 21.86 10.20
CA LYS A 64 0.65 21.24 11.47
C LYS A 64 2.14 20.89 11.48
N GLU A 65 2.90 21.67 12.22
CA GLU A 65 4.34 21.45 12.45
C GLU A 65 4.70 20.02 12.93
N PRO A 66 3.96 19.37 13.85
CA PRO A 66 4.29 17.99 14.28
C PRO A 66 4.27 16.95 13.17
N GLY A 67 3.49 17.16 12.09
CA GLY A 67 3.49 16.28 10.92
C GLY A 67 4.80 16.34 10.14
N PHE A 68 5.37 17.55 10.00
CA PHE A 68 6.67 17.75 9.36
C PHE A 68 7.80 17.21 10.24
N GLN A 69 7.77 17.45 11.55
CA GLN A 69 8.75 16.89 12.49
C GLN A 69 8.79 15.34 12.46
N LEU A 70 7.64 14.67 12.31
CA LEU A 70 7.58 13.22 12.10
C LEU A 70 8.20 12.77 10.78
N LEU A 71 7.99 13.53 9.70
CA LEU A 71 8.59 13.26 8.39
C LEU A 71 10.10 13.50 8.39
N ASP A 72 10.55 14.62 8.94
CA ASP A 72 11.96 14.99 9.05
C ASP A 72 12.73 14.03 9.94
N ARG A 73 12.13 13.52 11.02
CA ARG A 73 12.71 12.41 11.81
C ARG A 73 13.00 11.20 10.92
N ILE A 74 12.05 10.80 10.07
CA ILE A 74 12.23 9.65 9.17
C ILE A 74 13.30 9.95 8.11
N VAL A 75 13.27 11.13 7.49
CA VAL A 75 14.28 11.55 6.50
C VAL A 75 15.68 11.62 7.11
N ASN A 76 15.83 12.13 8.34
CA ASN A 76 17.11 12.22 9.04
C ASN A 76 17.65 10.85 9.49
N ILE A 77 16.77 9.91 9.86
CA ILE A 77 17.18 8.52 10.09
C ILE A 77 17.63 7.89 8.76
N CYS A 78 16.81 7.98 7.71
CA CYS A 78 17.09 7.33 6.43
C CYS A 78 18.26 7.96 5.65
N SER A 79 18.62 9.22 5.89
CA SER A 79 19.78 9.86 5.27
C SER A 79 21.12 9.33 5.80
N LYS A 80 21.21 8.99 7.10
CA LYS A 80 22.35 8.27 7.68
C LYS A 80 22.63 6.93 6.96
N TYR A 81 21.57 6.28 6.48
CA TYR A 81 21.58 4.96 5.83
C TYR A 81 21.17 5.02 4.33
N ASN A 82 21.34 6.18 3.69
CA ASN A 82 21.20 6.41 2.24
C ASN A 82 19.90 5.87 1.58
N THR A 83 18.73 6.30 2.06
CA THR A 83 17.40 5.76 1.70
C THR A 83 16.29 6.84 1.59
N ASP A 84 15.32 6.71 0.65
CA ASP A 84 14.26 7.71 0.28
C ASP A 84 12.79 7.20 0.53
N SER A 85 11.71 7.92 0.17
CA SER A 85 10.30 7.66 0.61
C SER A 85 9.13 8.03 -0.36
N GLY A 86 7.84 7.67 -0.09
CA GLY A 86 6.69 7.96 -1.00
C GLY A 86 5.25 7.47 -0.60
N LEU A 87 4.19 8.09 -1.16
CA LEU A 87 2.92 8.43 -0.43
C LEU A 87 1.55 7.92 -0.96
N SER A 88 0.48 8.28 -0.22
CA SER A 88 -0.99 8.05 -0.38
C SER A 88 -1.78 9.35 -0.08
N ARG A 89 -3.13 9.53 -0.10
CA ARG A 89 -4.39 8.78 -0.36
C ARG A 89 -5.48 9.81 -0.82
N VAL A 90 -6.75 9.48 -1.21
CA VAL A 90 -7.66 10.49 -1.87
C VAL A 90 -9.20 10.47 -1.66
N LEU A 91 -9.76 11.69 -1.50
CA LEU A 91 -11.11 12.15 -1.94
C LEU A 91 -11.03 13.09 -3.18
N PHE A 92 -10.23 14.17 -3.09
CA PHE A 92 -9.53 14.91 -4.17
C PHE A 92 -10.25 15.27 -5.49
N TRP A 93 -10.65 14.31 -6.31
CA TRP A 93 -11.07 14.57 -7.69
C TRP A 93 -12.43 15.28 -7.80
N GLU A 94 -13.24 15.20 -6.75
CA GLU A 94 -14.61 15.72 -6.74
C GLU A 94 -14.71 17.13 -6.12
N PHE A 95 -13.68 17.59 -5.39
CA PHE A 95 -13.64 18.90 -4.74
C PHE A 95 -12.38 19.69 -5.15
N ARG A 96 -12.57 20.90 -5.70
CA ARG A 96 -11.45 21.79 -6.12
C ARG A 96 -10.56 22.20 -4.93
N ASP A 97 -11.17 22.38 -3.77
CA ASP A 97 -10.49 22.71 -2.52
C ASP A 97 -9.39 21.68 -2.17
N PHE A 98 -9.74 20.39 -2.07
CA PHE A 98 -8.75 19.32 -1.85
C PHE A 98 -7.61 19.30 -2.89
N GLN A 99 -7.84 19.80 -4.11
CA GLN A 99 -6.80 19.94 -5.15
C GLN A 99 -5.89 21.14 -4.87
N GLY A 100 -6.45 22.24 -4.37
CA GLY A 100 -5.72 23.38 -3.81
C GLY A 100 -4.85 22.98 -2.62
N ARG A 101 -5.43 22.33 -1.60
CA ARG A 101 -4.71 21.86 -0.39
C ARG A 101 -3.46 21.05 -0.70
N ALA A 102 -3.52 20.12 -1.65
CA ALA A 102 -2.31 19.39 -2.05
C ALA A 102 -1.34 20.22 -2.90
N ILE A 103 -1.83 21.15 -3.74
CA ILE A 103 -0.94 22.07 -4.46
C ILE A 103 -0.21 22.98 -3.45
N GLN A 104 -0.87 23.45 -2.38
CA GLN A 104 -0.23 24.17 -1.27
C GLN A 104 0.87 23.31 -0.63
N LEU A 105 0.57 22.07 -0.20
CA LEU A 105 1.57 21.14 0.37
C LEU A 105 2.76 20.82 -0.56
N TRP A 106 2.57 20.89 -1.89
CA TRP A 106 3.62 20.61 -2.88
C TRP A 106 4.28 21.85 -3.49
N THR A 107 3.83 23.06 -3.14
CA THR A 107 4.41 24.31 -3.61
C THR A 107 5.39 24.85 -2.56
N PRO A 108 6.66 25.08 -2.89
CA PRO A 108 7.61 25.65 -1.94
C PRO A 108 7.26 27.12 -1.67
N GLY A 109 6.48 27.36 -0.60
CA GLY A 109 6.45 28.63 0.08
C GLY A 109 7.77 28.91 0.81
N PRO A 110 7.86 30.00 1.60
CA PRO A 110 9.02 30.30 2.43
C PRO A 110 9.09 29.37 3.66
N MET A 111 9.28 28.06 3.41
CA MET A 111 9.47 27.02 4.42
C MET A 111 10.79 27.26 5.17
N PRO A 112 10.76 27.55 6.48
CA PRO A 112 11.99 27.56 7.27
C PRO A 112 12.53 26.14 7.38
N GLY A 113 13.82 25.95 7.16
CA GLY A 113 14.53 24.78 7.68
C GLY A 113 14.70 23.54 6.78
N ILE A 114 14.16 23.48 5.56
CA ILE A 114 14.62 22.44 4.59
C ILE A 114 16.09 22.75 4.23
N PRO A 115 17.09 21.96 4.66
CA PRO A 115 18.48 22.27 4.37
C PRO A 115 18.76 22.00 2.90
N SER A 116 19.63 22.80 2.27
CA SER A 116 20.09 22.58 0.89
C SER A 116 21.08 21.41 0.76
N SER A 117 20.81 20.30 1.45
CA SER A 117 21.58 19.06 1.35
C SER A 117 21.40 18.46 -0.04
N ARG A 118 22.48 17.94 -0.63
CA ARG A 118 22.49 17.43 -2.02
C ARG A 118 21.88 16.03 -2.18
N HIS A 119 21.13 15.55 -1.18
CA HIS A 119 20.55 14.21 -1.15
C HIS A 119 19.11 14.23 -1.65
N THR A 120 18.83 13.43 -2.68
CA THR A 120 17.60 13.57 -3.47
C THR A 120 16.42 12.83 -2.83
N THR A 121 15.53 13.56 -2.16
CA THR A 121 14.17 13.09 -1.85
C THR A 121 13.31 13.08 -3.13
N ARG A 122 12.36 12.14 -3.25
CA ARG A 122 11.46 12.03 -4.42
C ARG A 122 9.98 12.07 -4.05
N SER A 123 9.31 13.16 -4.41
CA SER A 123 7.91 13.41 -4.06
C SER A 123 6.93 12.56 -4.88
N THR A 124 6.25 11.62 -4.22
CA THR A 124 5.19 10.83 -4.86
C THR A 124 3.84 11.54 -4.73
N SER A 125 3.23 11.88 -5.87
CA SER A 125 2.07 12.78 -5.89
C SER A 125 0.73 12.11 -5.52
N ARG A 126 0.67 10.78 -5.32
CA ARG A 126 -0.47 9.98 -4.83
C ARG A 126 -0.17 8.46 -4.74
N GLN A 127 -1.07 7.66 -4.15
CA GLN A 127 -1.04 6.17 -4.22
C GLN A 127 -2.07 5.59 -5.20
N THR A 128 -3.25 6.19 -5.38
CA THR A 128 -4.36 5.61 -6.20
C THR A 128 -5.24 6.67 -6.90
N PRO A 129 -5.40 6.62 -8.23
CA PRO A 129 -6.46 7.30 -8.96
C PRO A 129 -7.58 6.37 -9.43
N SER A 130 -8.66 6.31 -8.63
CA SER A 130 -10.01 5.96 -9.11
C SER A 130 -10.70 7.21 -9.66
N THR A 131 -11.35 7.12 -10.83
CA THR A 131 -12.14 8.22 -11.42
C THR A 131 -13.47 7.71 -11.96
N ARG A 132 -14.53 8.52 -11.82
CA ARG A 132 -15.77 8.36 -12.60
C ARG A 132 -15.61 9.11 -13.92
N GLY A 133 -15.45 8.39 -15.03
CA GLY A 133 -15.44 8.99 -16.37
C GLY A 133 -14.08 9.54 -16.87
N PRO A 134 -14.07 10.23 -18.03
CA PRO A 134 -12.85 10.51 -18.80
C PRO A 134 -12.07 11.76 -18.33
N SER A 135 -10.90 11.49 -17.73
CA SER A 135 -9.61 12.22 -17.76
C SER A 135 -9.47 13.75 -17.62
N ARG A 136 -10.50 14.60 -17.82
CA ARG A 136 -10.33 16.07 -17.88
C ARG A 136 -9.65 16.65 -16.62
N GLY A 137 -10.03 16.19 -15.42
CA GLY A 137 -9.41 16.63 -14.16
C GLY A 137 -7.94 16.20 -13.99
N THR A 138 -7.58 15.01 -14.49
CA THR A 138 -6.22 14.45 -14.33
C THR A 138 -5.17 15.19 -15.15
N ILE A 139 -5.58 15.85 -16.23
CA ILE A 139 -4.70 16.64 -17.10
C ILE A 139 -4.53 18.05 -16.53
N GLY A 140 -5.64 18.71 -16.15
CA GLY A 140 -5.61 20.06 -15.56
C GLY A 140 -4.77 20.15 -14.29
N TRP A 141 -4.81 19.12 -13.44
CA TRP A 141 -4.05 19.07 -12.19
C TRP A 141 -2.53 18.95 -12.36
N LYS A 142 -2.01 18.56 -13.53
CA LYS A 142 -0.55 18.44 -13.73
C LYS A 142 0.16 19.77 -13.94
N ARG A 143 -0.51 20.77 -14.54
CA ARG A 143 0.09 22.07 -14.89
C ARG A 143 0.72 22.81 -13.70
N PRO A 144 0.08 22.91 -12.52
CA PRO A 144 0.69 23.55 -11.35
C PRO A 144 2.04 22.95 -10.89
N PHE A 145 2.36 21.71 -11.27
CA PHE A 145 3.61 21.05 -10.92
C PHE A 145 4.72 21.24 -11.97
N GLU A 146 4.45 21.88 -13.10
CA GLU A 146 5.43 22.11 -14.17
C GLU A 146 6.65 22.95 -13.71
N PRO A 147 6.53 23.98 -12.84
CA PRO A 147 7.68 24.76 -12.33
C PRO A 147 8.59 24.00 -11.35
N LEU A 148 8.14 22.90 -10.75
CA LEU A 148 8.86 22.22 -9.67
C LEU A 148 10.03 21.38 -10.23
N THR A 149 11.25 21.69 -9.81
CA THR A 149 12.48 21.09 -10.38
C THR A 149 12.82 19.69 -9.84
N GLN A 150 12.36 19.36 -8.64
CA GLN A 150 12.62 18.07 -7.98
C GLN A 150 11.97 16.87 -8.71
N ALA A 151 12.53 15.68 -8.47
CA ALA A 151 12.08 14.45 -9.13
C ALA A 151 10.76 13.93 -8.54
N LYS A 152 9.77 13.76 -9.41
CA LYS A 152 8.39 13.42 -9.08
C LYS A 152 8.15 11.91 -9.25
N CYS A 153 7.26 11.33 -8.47
CA CYS A 153 6.66 10.04 -8.78
C CYS A 153 5.16 10.22 -9.05
N CYS A 154 4.77 10.08 -10.32
CA CYS A 154 3.40 10.16 -10.79
C CYS A 154 2.73 8.78 -10.72
N SER A 155 1.86 8.56 -9.73
CA SER A 155 1.19 7.28 -9.57
C SER A 155 0.15 7.02 -10.68
N SER A 156 0.52 6.23 -11.69
CA SER A 156 -0.39 5.67 -12.71
C SER A 156 -1.10 4.41 -12.20
N THR A 157 -1.49 4.42 -10.93
CA THR A 157 -1.82 3.24 -10.14
C THR A 157 -3.23 2.75 -10.38
N ALA A 158 -3.36 2.09 -11.54
CA ALA A 158 -4.43 1.18 -11.90
C ALA A 158 -4.46 -0.06 -10.99
N THR A 159 -4.69 0.12 -9.68
CA THR A 159 -4.71 -0.97 -8.67
C THR A 159 -5.78 -2.03 -8.94
N ARG A 160 -6.72 -1.80 -9.86
CA ARG A 160 -7.63 -2.86 -10.37
C ARG A 160 -8.25 -2.64 -11.77
N THR A 161 -7.87 -1.60 -12.53
CA THR A 161 -8.60 -1.20 -13.77
C THR A 161 -7.66 -0.73 -14.91
N PRO A 162 -7.60 -1.43 -16.06
CA PRO A 162 -6.74 -1.06 -17.21
C PRO A 162 -7.07 0.26 -17.94
N TRP A 163 -8.00 1.08 -17.43
CA TRP A 163 -8.70 2.09 -18.21
C TRP A 163 -8.20 3.53 -18.02
N THR A 164 -7.61 3.87 -16.88
CA THR A 164 -7.04 5.21 -16.62
C THR A 164 -5.89 5.59 -17.56
N VAL A 165 -5.29 4.60 -18.24
CA VAL A 165 -4.20 4.77 -19.23
C VAL A 165 -4.70 5.23 -20.60
N ARG A 166 -5.93 4.87 -21.02
CA ARG A 166 -6.42 5.09 -22.40
C ARG A 166 -6.77 6.55 -22.74
N HIS A 167 -6.79 7.45 -21.77
CA HIS A 167 -7.26 8.84 -21.95
C HIS A 167 -6.30 9.90 -21.38
N LEU A 168 -5.06 9.51 -21.08
CA LEU A 168 -3.97 10.46 -20.87
C LEU A 168 -3.35 10.78 -22.24
N THR A 169 -3.57 12.01 -22.72
CA THR A 169 -2.72 12.59 -23.78
C THR A 169 -1.28 12.57 -23.29
N LEU A 170 -0.37 11.99 -24.08
CA LEU A 170 0.88 11.41 -23.57
C LEU A 170 2.02 12.42 -23.39
N GLN A 171 1.71 13.54 -22.71
CA GLN A 171 2.72 14.44 -22.19
C GLN A 171 3.27 13.85 -20.88
N THR A 172 4.48 13.31 -20.96
CA THR A 172 5.28 12.95 -19.78
C THR A 172 5.72 14.23 -19.06
N LEU A 173 5.80 14.18 -17.72
CA LEU A 173 6.38 15.28 -16.97
C LEU A 173 7.91 15.09 -16.89
N PRO A 174 8.71 16.15 -17.01
CA PRO A 174 10.15 16.07 -16.79
C PRO A 174 10.43 15.65 -15.33
N ASN A 175 11.56 14.95 -15.14
CA ASN A 175 11.99 14.38 -13.87
C ASN A 175 10.95 13.44 -13.19
N ALA A 176 10.00 12.87 -13.94
CA ALA A 176 8.93 12.04 -13.38
C ALA A 176 9.13 10.52 -13.61
N VAL A 177 9.12 9.77 -12.51
CA VAL A 177 8.96 8.31 -12.48
C VAL A 177 7.47 7.97 -12.44
N TYR A 178 7.06 6.83 -13.01
CA TYR A 178 5.65 6.42 -13.04
C TYR A 178 5.45 5.10 -12.31
N SER A 179 4.48 5.05 -11.39
CA SER A 179 4.25 3.86 -10.57
C SER A 179 3.07 2.97 -10.98
N CYS A 180 3.26 1.67 -10.74
CA CYS A 180 2.24 0.62 -10.78
C CYS A 180 2.27 -0.21 -9.49
N HIS A 181 1.21 -0.97 -9.19
CA HIS A 181 1.22 -1.99 -8.14
C HIS A 181 1.00 -3.36 -8.81
N ASP A 182 1.81 -4.37 -8.49
CA ASP A 182 1.74 -5.71 -9.07
C ASP A 182 1.43 -6.80 -8.03
N TYR A 183 0.23 -6.72 -7.46
CA TYR A 183 -0.34 -7.84 -6.73
C TYR A 183 -0.83 -8.95 -7.69
N SER A 184 -0.51 -10.20 -7.32
CA SER A 184 -0.94 -11.41 -8.01
C SER A 184 -1.96 -12.18 -7.17
N MET A 185 -3.07 -12.63 -7.76
CA MET A 185 -4.17 -13.28 -7.00
C MET A 185 -3.74 -14.56 -6.27
N THR A 186 -2.74 -15.27 -6.80
CA THR A 186 -2.12 -16.45 -6.17
C THR A 186 -1.24 -16.15 -4.95
N GLY A 187 -1.08 -14.87 -4.59
CA GLY A 187 -0.46 -14.44 -3.33
C GLY A 187 -1.44 -14.28 -2.17
N PHE A 188 -2.75 -14.42 -2.41
CA PHE A 188 -3.80 -14.20 -1.40
C PHE A 188 -4.38 -15.54 -0.89
N PRO A 189 -5.13 -15.54 0.23
CA PRO A 189 -5.91 -16.69 0.71
C PRO A 189 -7.12 -17.00 -0.18
N LEU A 190 -6.85 -17.43 -1.42
CA LEU A 190 -7.83 -17.91 -2.40
C LEU A 190 -7.52 -19.38 -2.79
N PRO A 191 -8.48 -20.16 -3.30
CA PRO A 191 -8.25 -21.57 -3.65
C PRO A 191 -7.16 -21.78 -4.73
N GLU A 192 -6.96 -20.82 -5.63
CA GLU A 192 -5.84 -20.86 -6.57
C GLU A 192 -4.55 -20.39 -5.88
N GLN A 193 -3.59 -21.29 -5.69
CA GLN A 193 -2.23 -20.98 -5.21
C GLN A 193 -1.19 -21.12 -6.34
N TYR A 194 0.00 -20.52 -6.16
CA TYR A 194 1.09 -20.59 -7.15
C TYR A 194 1.65 -22.01 -7.28
N LYS A 195 2.07 -22.39 -8.51
CA LYS A 195 2.54 -23.74 -8.84
C LYS A 195 3.84 -23.81 -9.67
N GLY A 196 4.51 -22.70 -9.96
CA GLY A 196 5.80 -22.70 -10.70
C GLY A 196 5.74 -23.40 -12.06
N THR A 197 4.75 -23.07 -12.88
CA THR A 197 4.62 -23.62 -14.24
C THR A 197 4.79 -22.51 -15.27
N GLU A 198 5.38 -22.84 -16.43
CA GLU A 198 5.59 -21.89 -17.54
C GLU A 198 4.31 -21.15 -17.93
N ALA A 199 3.18 -21.87 -17.95
CA ALA A 199 1.87 -21.30 -18.26
C ALA A 199 1.39 -20.29 -17.21
N ARG A 200 1.90 -20.34 -15.98
CA ARG A 200 1.66 -19.34 -14.93
C ARG A 200 2.66 -18.19 -15.00
N GLU A 201 3.93 -18.47 -15.23
CA GLU A 201 4.99 -17.47 -15.41
C GLU A 201 4.70 -16.56 -16.61
N LYS A 202 4.29 -17.15 -17.74
CA LYS A 202 3.79 -16.43 -18.93
C LYS A 202 2.57 -15.55 -18.61
N LYS A 203 1.65 -16.01 -17.74
CA LYS A 203 0.51 -15.20 -17.27
C LYS A 203 0.94 -14.05 -16.35
N LEU A 204 1.91 -14.26 -15.46
CA LEU A 204 2.49 -13.20 -14.62
C LEU A 204 3.15 -12.14 -15.49
N ARG A 205 4.04 -12.54 -16.39
CA ARG A 205 4.75 -11.67 -17.34
C ARG A 205 3.78 -10.84 -18.18
N VAL A 206 2.83 -11.48 -18.89
CA VAL A 206 1.83 -10.75 -19.69
C VAL A 206 0.97 -9.80 -18.85
N SER A 207 0.65 -10.16 -17.61
CA SER A 207 -0.09 -9.29 -16.68
C SER A 207 0.73 -8.06 -16.29
N PHE A 208 2.01 -8.24 -15.97
CA PHE A 208 2.96 -7.17 -15.63
C PHE A 208 3.23 -6.23 -16.81
N GLU A 209 3.58 -6.79 -17.98
CA GLU A 209 3.88 -6.01 -19.20
C GLU A 209 2.70 -5.14 -19.65
N ARG A 210 1.47 -5.63 -19.46
CA ARG A 210 0.25 -4.85 -19.66
C ARG A 210 0.12 -3.67 -18.68
N ARG A 211 0.55 -3.80 -17.41
CA ARG A 211 0.54 -2.68 -16.44
C ARG A 211 1.57 -1.61 -16.82
N VAL A 212 2.77 -2.02 -17.21
CA VAL A 212 3.88 -1.10 -17.52
C VAL A 212 3.90 -0.60 -18.97
N LYS A 213 2.89 -0.95 -19.80
CA LYS A 213 2.84 -0.58 -21.22
C LYS A 213 2.96 0.93 -21.46
N LEU A 214 2.38 1.78 -20.61
CA LEU A 214 2.54 3.24 -20.73
C LEU A 214 3.98 3.68 -20.44
N MET A 215 4.59 3.18 -19.36
CA MET A 215 5.97 3.53 -19.00
C MET A 215 6.95 3.13 -20.11
N ARG A 216 6.86 1.88 -20.59
CA ARG A 216 7.67 1.37 -21.69
C ARG A 216 7.46 2.17 -22.98
N GLY A 217 6.20 2.43 -23.37
CA GLY A 217 5.88 3.17 -24.59
C GLY A 217 6.27 4.65 -24.55
N ALA A 218 6.49 5.22 -23.37
CA ALA A 218 6.95 6.58 -23.18
C ALA A 218 8.44 6.71 -22.81
N GLY A 219 9.19 5.59 -22.77
CA GLY A 219 10.62 5.58 -22.44
C GLY A 219 10.98 5.98 -21.00
N VAL A 220 10.02 5.99 -20.08
CA VAL A 220 10.22 6.48 -18.70
C VAL A 220 10.51 5.35 -17.70
N PRO A 221 11.23 5.62 -16.59
CA PRO A 221 11.47 4.64 -15.54
C PRO A 221 10.18 4.06 -14.95
N ILE A 222 10.20 2.75 -14.73
CA ILE A 222 9.10 1.98 -14.13
C ILE A 222 9.38 1.84 -12.63
N TRP A 223 8.38 2.12 -11.79
CA TRP A 223 8.42 1.84 -10.35
C TRP A 223 7.25 0.97 -9.92
N ASN A 224 7.52 -0.17 -9.28
CA ASN A 224 6.48 -0.99 -8.69
C ASN A 224 6.31 -0.65 -7.20
N SER A 225 5.44 0.30 -6.88
CA SER A 225 5.33 0.86 -5.51
C SER A 225 4.71 -0.07 -4.49
N GLU A 226 4.07 -1.17 -4.92
CA GLU A 226 3.63 -2.25 -4.04
C GLU A 226 3.63 -3.61 -4.76
N LEU A 227 4.26 -4.60 -4.11
CA LEU A 227 4.01 -6.01 -4.32
C LEU A 227 4.13 -6.77 -2.99
N GLY A 228 3.56 -7.97 -2.94
CA GLY A 228 3.75 -8.90 -1.83
C GLY A 228 2.60 -9.89 -1.73
N PRO A 229 2.85 -11.18 -1.43
CA PRO A 229 1.80 -12.09 -1.02
C PRO A 229 1.42 -11.86 0.45
N VAL A 230 0.27 -12.40 0.86
CA VAL A 230 -0.13 -12.59 2.26
C VAL A 230 0.50 -13.88 2.76
N TYR A 231 0.83 -14.00 4.03
CA TYR A 231 1.33 -15.25 4.63
C TYR A 231 0.25 -15.96 5.46
N ARG A 232 0.51 -17.21 5.81
CA ARG A 232 -0.31 -18.02 6.71
C ARG A 232 0.44 -18.25 8.00
N ASP A 233 -0.29 -18.20 9.11
CA ASP A 233 0.26 -18.41 10.44
C ASP A 233 0.20 -19.91 10.80
N PRO A 234 1.35 -20.59 11.00
CA PRO A 234 1.40 -22.03 11.27
C PRO A 234 0.72 -22.45 12.57
N ARG A 235 0.38 -21.50 13.45
CA ARG A 235 -0.39 -21.76 14.69
C ARG A 235 -1.89 -21.88 14.43
N THR A 236 -2.36 -21.50 13.25
CA THR A 236 -3.78 -21.48 12.85
C THR A 236 -4.06 -22.25 11.56
N ASP A 237 -3.02 -22.75 10.88
CA ASP A 237 -3.12 -23.45 9.61
C ASP A 237 -1.96 -24.45 9.46
N ALA A 238 -2.29 -25.74 9.40
CA ALA A 238 -1.30 -26.80 9.19
C ALA A 238 -0.61 -26.69 7.81
N ASP A 239 -1.32 -26.20 6.79
CA ASP A 239 -0.80 -26.04 5.43
C ASP A 239 0.02 -24.75 5.27
N ALA A 240 0.25 -24.00 6.36
CA ALA A 240 0.93 -22.71 6.30
C ALA A 240 2.35 -22.80 5.72
N ALA A 241 3.12 -23.83 6.07
CA ALA A 241 4.49 -24.00 5.56
C ALA A 241 4.52 -24.18 4.04
N GLU A 242 3.71 -25.08 3.51
CA GLU A 242 3.63 -25.36 2.08
C GLU A 242 3.02 -24.18 1.31
N THR A 243 2.00 -23.53 1.88
CA THR A 243 1.37 -22.34 1.32
C THR A 243 2.34 -21.15 1.28
N ASN A 244 3.11 -20.92 2.35
CA ASN A 244 4.13 -19.86 2.39
C ASN A 244 5.28 -20.14 1.42
N ALA A 245 5.71 -21.40 1.27
CA ALA A 245 6.71 -21.79 0.27
C ALA A 245 6.28 -21.46 -1.17
N LYS A 246 5.03 -21.79 -1.55
CA LYS A 246 4.43 -21.41 -2.85
C LYS A 246 4.43 -19.90 -3.06
N ARG A 247 4.22 -19.11 -1.99
CA ARG A 247 4.17 -17.65 -2.01
C ARG A 247 5.55 -16.99 -2.03
N PHE A 248 6.57 -17.58 -1.40
CA PHE A 248 7.97 -17.20 -1.58
C PHE A 248 8.43 -17.46 -3.03
N ALA A 249 8.04 -18.58 -3.64
CA ALA A 249 8.32 -18.88 -5.04
C ALA A 249 7.65 -17.86 -6.00
N LEU A 250 6.39 -17.49 -5.75
CA LEU A 250 5.69 -16.44 -6.49
C LEU A 250 6.42 -15.09 -6.42
N LEU A 251 6.88 -14.68 -5.24
CA LEU A 251 7.64 -13.44 -5.06
C LEU A 251 8.96 -13.46 -5.85
N ARG A 252 9.71 -14.58 -5.77
CA ARG A 252 10.97 -14.76 -6.52
C ARG A 252 10.76 -14.65 -8.03
N GLU A 253 9.68 -15.22 -8.56
CA GLU A 253 9.34 -15.10 -9.99
C GLU A 253 8.95 -13.66 -10.37
N GLN A 254 8.16 -12.95 -9.53
CA GLN A 254 7.84 -11.55 -9.81
C GLN A 254 9.11 -10.68 -9.87
N LEU A 255 10.06 -10.86 -8.95
CA LEU A 255 11.36 -10.16 -9.02
C LEU A 255 12.19 -10.59 -10.24
N ALA A 256 12.21 -11.87 -10.59
CA ALA A 256 12.87 -12.35 -11.82
C ALA A 256 12.27 -11.73 -13.09
N ILE A 257 10.95 -11.57 -13.17
CA ILE A 257 10.26 -10.82 -14.22
C ILE A 257 10.73 -9.36 -14.22
N TYR A 258 10.81 -8.68 -13.07
CA TYR A 258 11.22 -7.26 -12.99
C TYR A 258 12.67 -7.04 -13.47
N ARG A 259 13.60 -7.91 -13.07
CA ARG A 259 14.98 -7.91 -13.60
C ARG A 259 14.99 -8.10 -15.12
N ALA A 260 14.33 -9.16 -15.60
CA ALA A 260 14.21 -9.47 -17.04
C ALA A 260 13.43 -8.42 -17.86
N CYS A 261 12.67 -7.53 -17.21
CA CYS A 261 11.92 -6.44 -17.84
C CYS A 261 12.69 -5.11 -17.92
N GLY A 262 14.01 -5.14 -17.70
CA GLY A 262 14.89 -3.96 -17.79
C GLY A 262 15.32 -3.39 -16.43
N GLY A 263 15.33 -4.19 -15.36
CA GLY A 263 15.75 -3.75 -14.03
C GLY A 263 14.73 -2.84 -13.34
N VAL A 264 13.46 -3.25 -13.29
CA VAL A 264 12.38 -2.43 -12.70
C VAL A 264 12.54 -2.31 -11.19
N SER A 265 12.61 -1.07 -10.69
CA SER A 265 12.64 -0.73 -9.26
C SER A 265 11.31 -1.08 -8.58
N TRP A 266 11.37 -1.51 -7.31
CA TRP A 266 10.20 -2.02 -6.59
C TRP A 266 10.23 -1.67 -5.09
N SER A 267 9.06 -1.72 -4.46
CA SER A 267 8.88 -1.62 -3.00
C SER A 267 7.99 -2.76 -2.53
N ILE A 268 8.51 -3.63 -1.66
CA ILE A 268 7.71 -4.71 -1.06
C ILE A 268 6.79 -4.15 0.02
N TRP A 269 5.57 -4.68 0.09
CA TRP A 269 4.53 -4.21 0.99
C TRP A 269 4.17 -5.26 2.06
N PRO A 270 4.13 -4.89 3.36
CA PRO A 270 4.77 -3.76 4.03
C PRO A 270 6.15 -4.18 4.60
N TYR A 271 6.78 -3.27 5.34
CA TYR A 271 7.94 -3.60 6.16
C TYR A 271 7.57 -4.38 7.44
N LYS A 272 6.79 -3.77 8.34
CA LYS A 272 6.46 -4.26 9.70
C LYS A 272 4.94 -4.35 9.85
N ASP A 273 4.40 -5.47 10.33
CA ASP A 273 2.97 -5.61 10.64
C ASP A 273 2.63 -6.63 11.75
N VAL A 274 1.35 -6.97 11.92
CA VAL A 274 0.83 -7.91 12.94
C VAL A 274 0.87 -9.39 12.50
N GLY A 275 1.67 -9.74 11.47
CA GLY A 275 1.89 -11.11 10.99
C GLY A 275 1.24 -11.44 9.64
N CYS A 276 0.77 -10.45 8.87
CA CYS A 276 -0.01 -10.67 7.65
C CYS A 276 0.84 -10.72 6.38
N GLN A 277 1.75 -9.77 6.20
CA GLN A 277 2.58 -9.58 5.01
C GLN A 277 4.02 -9.17 5.36
N GLY A 278 4.19 -8.38 6.42
CA GLY A 278 5.44 -7.67 6.76
C GLY A 278 6.66 -8.56 6.90
N MET A 279 7.80 -8.11 6.35
CA MET A 279 9.12 -8.75 6.49
C MET A 279 9.51 -8.97 7.95
N VAL A 280 9.18 -7.97 8.77
CA VAL A 280 9.18 -8.01 10.23
C VAL A 280 7.72 -8.06 10.69
N TYR A 281 7.45 -8.72 11.81
CA TYR A 281 6.12 -8.71 12.42
C TYR A 281 6.23 -8.80 13.94
N LEU A 282 5.22 -8.30 14.66
CA LEU A 282 5.20 -8.38 16.12
C LEU A 282 5.27 -9.85 16.56
N ASP A 283 5.98 -10.12 17.66
CA ASP A 283 5.81 -11.41 18.34
C ASP A 283 4.32 -11.55 18.72
N PRO A 284 3.63 -12.64 18.30
CA PRO A 284 2.25 -12.85 18.70
C PRO A 284 2.01 -12.90 20.21
N GLU A 285 3.04 -13.24 20.99
CA GLU A 285 3.03 -13.26 22.45
C GLU A 285 3.48 -11.94 23.10
N SER A 286 3.75 -10.91 22.29
CA SER A 286 3.89 -9.53 22.80
C SER A 286 2.60 -9.03 23.48
N PRO A 287 2.70 -8.10 24.44
CA PRO A 287 1.54 -7.48 25.10
C PRO A 287 0.49 -6.97 24.10
N HIS A 288 0.92 -6.27 23.04
CA HIS A 288 0.01 -5.75 22.03
C HIS A 288 -0.73 -6.86 21.29
N MET A 289 -0.03 -7.90 20.84
CA MET A 289 -0.67 -9.00 20.12
C MET A 289 -1.56 -9.87 21.01
N ARG A 290 -1.29 -9.95 22.33
CA ARG A 290 -2.19 -10.60 23.30
C ARG A 290 -3.48 -9.81 23.48
N LEU A 291 -3.38 -8.49 23.70
CA LEU A 291 -4.55 -7.59 23.82
C LEU A 291 -5.42 -7.60 22.55
N MET A 292 -4.79 -7.56 21.38
CA MET A 292 -5.44 -7.48 20.08
C MET A 292 -6.06 -8.80 19.60
N ARG A 293 -5.59 -9.95 20.10
CA ARG A 293 -5.96 -11.28 19.56
C ARG A 293 -7.46 -11.56 19.52
N PRO A 294 -8.26 -11.35 20.59
CA PRO A 294 -9.71 -11.59 20.55
C PRO A 294 -10.43 -10.74 19.50
N PHE A 295 -9.92 -9.53 19.24
CA PHE A 295 -10.43 -8.64 18.21
C PHE A 295 -10.05 -9.11 16.79
N VAL A 296 -8.79 -9.49 16.56
CA VAL A 296 -8.33 -10.04 15.28
C VAL A 296 -9.09 -11.32 14.93
N GLU A 297 -9.27 -12.23 15.88
CA GLU A 297 -10.07 -13.45 15.71
C GLU A 297 -11.55 -13.15 15.41
N LYS A 298 -12.13 -12.13 16.07
CA LYS A 298 -13.48 -11.63 15.76
C LYS A 298 -13.57 -11.09 14.32
N LYS A 299 -12.58 -10.31 13.85
CA LYS A 299 -12.52 -9.83 12.44
C LYS A 299 -12.43 -10.99 11.45
N GLN A 300 -11.62 -12.02 11.74
CA GLN A 300 -11.47 -13.22 10.91
C GLN A 300 -12.78 -14.01 10.82
N ARG A 301 -13.42 -14.32 11.96
CA ARG A 301 -14.71 -15.01 12.03
C ARG A 301 -15.84 -14.25 11.31
N LEU A 302 -15.81 -12.93 11.32
CA LEU A 302 -16.76 -12.06 10.60
C LEU A 302 -16.30 -11.73 9.16
N GLY A 303 -15.17 -12.29 8.70
CA GLY A 303 -14.68 -12.18 7.32
C GLY A 303 -14.45 -10.75 6.82
N LEU A 304 -14.24 -9.79 7.72
CA LEU A 304 -14.35 -8.35 7.44
C LEU A 304 -13.28 -7.86 6.44
N ASP A 305 -12.04 -8.30 6.60
CA ASP A 305 -10.95 -7.89 5.71
C ASP A 305 -11.14 -8.46 4.31
N SER A 306 -11.23 -7.58 3.31
CA SER A 306 -11.53 -7.95 1.92
C SER A 306 -10.66 -9.08 1.37
N TRP A 307 -9.39 -9.14 1.79
CA TRP A 307 -8.36 -9.98 1.17
C TRP A 307 -7.47 -10.73 2.16
N ALA A 308 -7.50 -10.40 3.46
CA ALA A 308 -6.73 -11.11 4.48
C ALA A 308 -7.50 -12.30 5.11
N CYS A 309 -8.84 -12.22 5.14
CA CYS A 309 -9.67 -13.28 5.72
C CYS A 309 -9.91 -14.46 4.76
N ALA A 310 -9.61 -15.68 5.23
CA ALA A 310 -9.93 -16.94 4.57
C ALA A 310 -11.34 -17.46 4.93
N GLY A 311 -11.73 -18.64 4.44
CA GLY A 311 -12.86 -19.41 4.99
C GLY A 311 -14.28 -18.84 4.82
N LYS A 312 -14.46 -17.74 4.07
CA LYS A 312 -15.71 -16.96 4.05
C LYS A 312 -16.98 -17.69 3.53
N THR A 313 -16.87 -18.88 2.96
CA THR A 313 -17.95 -19.56 2.23
C THR A 313 -19.23 -19.71 3.05
N GLN A 314 -19.15 -20.20 4.29
CA GLN A 314 -20.32 -20.42 5.15
C GLN A 314 -20.93 -19.09 5.59
N LEU A 315 -20.12 -18.12 6.00
CA LEU A 315 -20.56 -16.78 6.38
C LEU A 315 -21.23 -16.04 5.21
N HIS A 316 -20.68 -16.16 4.00
CA HIS A 316 -21.27 -15.60 2.80
C HIS A 316 -22.63 -16.27 2.50
N ALA A 317 -22.73 -17.60 2.58
CA ALA A 317 -23.99 -18.30 2.36
C ALA A 317 -25.08 -17.94 3.39
N LEU A 318 -24.73 -17.82 4.68
CA LEU A 318 -25.71 -17.57 5.75
C LEU A 318 -26.11 -16.10 5.91
N VAL A 319 -25.17 -15.16 5.70
CA VAL A 319 -25.39 -13.73 6.04
C VAL A 319 -25.42 -12.84 4.80
N TYR A 320 -24.41 -12.96 3.92
CA TYR A 320 -24.25 -11.99 2.83
C TYR A 320 -25.06 -12.35 1.58
N GLN A 321 -25.26 -13.62 1.25
CA GLN A 321 -26.04 -14.04 0.10
C GLN A 321 -27.52 -13.58 0.21
N PRO A 322 -28.22 -13.71 1.36
CA PRO A 322 -29.57 -13.16 1.51
C PRO A 322 -29.62 -11.64 1.39
N LEU A 323 -28.63 -10.95 1.97
CA LEU A 323 -28.48 -9.49 1.92
C LEU A 323 -28.17 -8.96 0.50
N ILE A 324 -27.47 -9.76 -0.31
CA ILE A 324 -27.11 -9.44 -1.70
C ILE A 324 -28.27 -9.74 -2.66
N SER A 325 -28.95 -10.88 -2.50
CA SER A 325 -29.94 -11.37 -3.47
C SER A 325 -31.14 -10.43 -3.62
N LYS A 326 -31.83 -10.07 -2.53
CA LYS A 326 -33.05 -9.23 -2.65
C LYS A 326 -32.80 -7.87 -3.34
N PRO A 327 -31.73 -7.11 -3.02
CA PRO A 327 -31.37 -5.91 -3.80
C PRO A 327 -30.96 -6.21 -5.26
N LYS A 328 -30.34 -7.35 -5.53
CA LYS A 328 -29.90 -7.77 -6.87
C LYS A 328 -31.10 -8.11 -7.75
N ASP A 329 -32.14 -8.73 -7.19
CA ASP A 329 -33.38 -9.09 -7.89
C ASP A 329 -34.15 -7.83 -8.31
N VAL A 330 -34.28 -6.84 -7.41
CA VAL A 330 -34.96 -5.56 -7.68
C VAL A 330 -34.21 -4.67 -8.67
N VAL A 331 -32.87 -4.72 -8.71
CA VAL A 331 -32.07 -3.91 -9.65
C VAL A 331 -32.03 -4.57 -11.04
N PRO A 332 -32.53 -3.90 -12.11
CA PRO A 332 -32.52 -4.44 -13.47
C PRO A 332 -31.13 -4.86 -13.94
N GLU A 333 -31.04 -6.00 -14.64
CA GLU A 333 -29.75 -6.63 -14.95
C GLU A 333 -28.77 -5.72 -15.69
N HIS A 334 -29.25 -5.00 -16.71
CA HIS A 334 -28.46 -4.04 -17.47
C HIS A 334 -27.94 -2.85 -16.64
N LEU A 335 -28.44 -2.65 -15.41
CA LEU A 335 -27.97 -1.67 -14.44
C LEU A 335 -26.97 -2.23 -13.42
N ARG A 336 -26.97 -3.55 -13.15
CA ARG A 336 -26.12 -4.20 -12.14
C ARG A 336 -24.61 -3.94 -12.33
N GLN A 337 -24.17 -3.71 -13.57
CA GLN A 337 -22.78 -3.39 -13.96
C GLN A 337 -22.54 -1.90 -14.29
N LYS A 338 -23.45 -0.97 -13.93
CA LYS A 338 -23.27 0.47 -14.21
C LYS A 338 -22.27 1.15 -13.27
N LYS A 339 -22.22 0.77 -11.97
CA LYS A 339 -21.28 1.37 -10.98
C LYS A 339 -19.80 1.20 -11.36
N TYR A 340 -18.96 2.09 -10.85
CA TYR A 340 -17.50 1.97 -10.87
C TYR A 340 -17.03 1.24 -9.58
N PRO A 341 -15.93 0.47 -9.60
CA PRO A 341 -15.14 0.07 -10.76
C PRO A 341 -15.80 -1.07 -11.55
N LYS A 342 -15.63 -1.05 -12.88
CA LYS A 342 -16.24 -1.99 -13.84
C LYS A 342 -15.82 -3.47 -13.72
N ILE A 343 -14.96 -3.77 -12.76
CA ILE A 343 -14.41 -5.09 -12.46
C ILE A 343 -14.97 -5.67 -11.15
N TRP A 344 -15.94 -4.99 -10.52
CA TRP A 344 -16.67 -5.48 -9.36
C TRP A 344 -18.06 -5.93 -9.81
N THR A 345 -18.48 -7.12 -9.37
CA THR A 345 -19.87 -7.56 -9.46
C THR A 345 -20.77 -6.68 -8.58
N PHE A 346 -22.09 -6.75 -8.80
CA PHE A 346 -23.08 -6.13 -7.91
C PHE A 346 -22.89 -6.61 -6.46
N ASP A 347 -22.73 -7.93 -6.30
CA ASP A 347 -22.42 -8.64 -5.07
C ASP A 347 -21.22 -8.00 -4.35
N ARG A 348 -20.13 -7.72 -5.10
CA ARG A 348 -18.93 -7.08 -4.57
C ARG A 348 -19.14 -5.62 -4.16
N GLN A 349 -20.04 -4.90 -4.81
CA GLN A 349 -20.42 -3.53 -4.41
C GLN A 349 -21.19 -3.54 -3.07
N VAL A 350 -22.11 -4.49 -2.88
CA VAL A 350 -22.86 -4.67 -1.62
C VAL A 350 -21.93 -5.11 -0.49
N GLU A 351 -21.09 -6.13 -0.72
CA GLU A 351 -20.11 -6.57 0.28
C GLU A 351 -19.19 -5.43 0.74
N ARG A 352 -18.70 -4.61 -0.19
CA ARG A 352 -17.78 -3.51 0.15
C ARG A 352 -18.42 -2.51 1.10
N VAL A 353 -19.68 -2.15 0.88
CA VAL A 353 -20.39 -1.16 1.72
C VAL A 353 -20.77 -1.79 3.06
N ALA A 354 -21.48 -2.92 3.04
CA ALA A 354 -22.05 -3.50 4.26
C ALA A 354 -21.00 -4.17 5.16
N ARG A 355 -20.14 -5.03 4.62
CA ARG A 355 -19.17 -5.80 5.42
C ARG A 355 -17.89 -5.03 5.70
N GLU A 356 -17.36 -4.34 4.69
CA GLU A 356 -15.98 -3.85 4.73
C GLU A 356 -15.85 -2.36 5.04
N CYS A 357 -16.98 -1.64 5.13
CA CYS A 357 -17.09 -0.26 5.61
C CYS A 357 -18.03 -0.19 6.83
N LEU A 358 -19.33 -0.48 6.70
CA LEU A 358 -20.28 -0.29 7.80
C LEU A 358 -20.03 -1.21 9.03
N MET A 359 -20.03 -2.53 8.84
CA MET A 359 -19.67 -3.48 9.92
C MET A 359 -18.23 -3.33 10.44
N SER A 360 -17.41 -2.65 9.64
CA SER A 360 -16.02 -2.34 9.92
C SER A 360 -15.92 -1.16 10.91
N GLU A 361 -16.53 -0.04 10.56
CA GLU A 361 -16.71 1.18 11.35
C GLU A 361 -17.27 0.89 12.76
N TYR A 362 -18.37 0.12 12.84
CA TYR A 362 -18.96 -0.29 14.14
C TYR A 362 -18.02 -1.07 15.05
N LEU A 363 -17.05 -1.80 14.49
CA LEU A 363 -16.07 -2.54 15.26
C LEU A 363 -14.80 -1.72 15.51
N GLY A 364 -14.72 -0.49 15.00
CA GLY A 364 -13.69 0.47 15.37
C GLY A 364 -13.78 0.94 16.81
N TRP A 365 -14.99 1.25 17.28
CA TRP A 365 -15.23 1.49 18.71
C TRP A 365 -14.89 0.26 19.55
N LYS A 366 -15.25 -0.95 19.09
CA LYS A 366 -14.88 -2.19 19.80
C LYS A 366 -13.39 -2.55 19.75
N LEU A 367 -12.58 -1.84 18.96
CA LEU A 367 -11.12 -1.85 19.08
C LEU A 367 -10.65 -0.88 20.17
N ALA A 368 -11.18 0.34 20.19
CA ALA A 368 -10.84 1.35 21.20
C ALA A 368 -11.15 0.87 22.63
N GLU A 369 -12.30 0.20 22.84
CA GLU A 369 -12.68 -0.47 24.09
C GLU A 369 -11.63 -1.49 24.62
N ALA A 370 -10.61 -1.89 23.84
CA ALA A 370 -9.50 -2.73 24.32
C ALA A 370 -8.39 -1.92 25.01
N PHE A 371 -8.36 -0.60 24.82
CA PHE A 371 -7.38 0.33 25.41
C PHE A 371 -8.00 1.24 26.49
N GLU A 372 -9.32 1.14 26.71
CA GLU A 372 -10.05 1.86 27.75
C GLU A 372 -9.53 1.51 29.16
N GLY A 373 -9.37 2.53 30.01
CA GLY A 373 -8.93 2.37 31.40
C GLY A 373 -7.46 2.00 31.61
N LYS A 374 -6.63 2.01 30.56
CA LYS A 374 -5.19 1.70 30.65
C LYS A 374 -4.36 2.87 31.17
N THR A 375 -3.27 2.54 31.88
CA THR A 375 -2.29 3.56 32.33
C THR A 375 -1.30 3.92 31.23
N GLU A 376 -0.58 5.03 31.39
CA GLU A 376 0.44 5.46 30.42
C GLU A 376 1.57 4.41 30.29
N GLU A 377 1.95 3.75 31.38
CA GLU A 377 2.96 2.69 31.40
C GLU A 377 2.49 1.41 30.69
N GLU A 378 1.22 1.00 30.86
CA GLU A 378 0.65 -0.11 30.07
C GLU A 378 0.66 0.20 28.58
N LEU A 379 0.36 1.45 28.21
CA LEU A 379 0.29 1.90 26.84
C LEU A 379 1.69 2.03 26.22
N GLU A 380 2.69 2.41 26.99
CA GLU A 380 4.11 2.33 26.59
C GLU A 380 4.58 0.87 26.44
N GLU A 381 4.16 -0.06 27.30
CA GLU A 381 4.48 -1.49 27.14
C GLU A 381 3.87 -2.07 25.84
N LEU A 382 2.59 -1.78 25.61
CA LEU A 382 1.87 -2.14 24.39
C LEU A 382 2.55 -1.53 23.16
N ALA A 383 2.93 -0.27 23.22
CA ALA A 383 3.65 0.41 22.15
C ALA A 383 5.06 -0.17 21.91
N GLY A 384 5.78 -0.49 22.99
CA GLY A 384 7.09 -1.10 22.96
C GLY A 384 7.12 -2.46 22.27
N SER A 385 5.97 -3.11 22.07
CA SER A 385 5.82 -4.33 21.26
C SER A 385 6.22 -4.13 19.79
N PHE A 386 6.24 -2.89 19.27
CA PHE A 386 6.63 -2.56 17.89
C PHE A 386 8.14 -2.31 17.69
N ALA A 387 8.92 -2.32 18.77
CA ALA A 387 10.38 -2.19 18.72
C ALA A 387 11.00 -3.43 18.03
N LEU A 388 12.07 -3.22 17.25
CA LEU A 388 12.58 -4.25 16.33
C LEU A 388 13.08 -5.50 17.07
N GLU A 389 13.72 -5.32 18.21
CA GLU A 389 14.26 -6.38 19.07
C GLU A 389 13.17 -7.21 19.77
N LYS A 390 11.92 -6.73 19.79
CA LYS A 390 10.73 -7.47 20.25
C LYS A 390 9.86 -7.99 19.09
N CYS A 391 10.28 -7.79 17.84
CA CYS A 391 9.60 -8.27 16.66
C CYS A 391 10.29 -9.53 16.09
N LEU A 392 9.48 -10.42 15.52
CA LEU A 392 9.94 -11.59 14.77
C LEU A 392 10.24 -11.23 13.31
N ARG A 393 11.17 -11.96 12.70
CA ARG A 393 11.57 -11.81 11.30
C ARG A 393 11.07 -12.98 10.48
N ARG A 394 10.60 -12.74 9.26
CA ARG A 394 10.29 -13.80 8.30
C ARG A 394 11.52 -14.06 7.44
N ASP A 395 12.43 -14.93 7.89
CA ASP A 395 13.77 -15.06 7.28
C ASP A 395 13.73 -15.52 5.81
N GLY A 396 12.87 -16.49 5.51
CA GLY A 396 12.60 -16.93 4.13
C GLY A 396 12.06 -15.85 3.20
N LEU A 397 11.53 -14.75 3.76
CA LEU A 397 11.21 -13.51 3.04
C LEU A 397 12.39 -12.54 3.02
N SER A 398 13.03 -12.28 4.16
CA SER A 398 14.15 -11.33 4.32
C SER A 398 15.31 -11.61 3.37
N TRP A 399 15.58 -12.90 3.09
CA TRP A 399 16.60 -13.33 2.14
C TRP A 399 16.27 -12.99 0.68
N ILE A 400 14.99 -12.86 0.30
CA ILE A 400 14.59 -12.68 -1.10
C ILE A 400 15.01 -11.30 -1.66
N PRO A 401 14.78 -10.17 -0.96
CA PRO A 401 15.40 -8.89 -1.27
C PRO A 401 16.93 -8.95 -1.37
N GLN A 402 17.61 -9.59 -0.39
CA GLN A 402 19.07 -9.71 -0.41
C GLN A 402 19.61 -10.48 -1.61
N MET A 403 18.88 -11.46 -2.15
CA MET A 403 19.25 -12.11 -3.40
C MET A 403 19.03 -11.20 -4.62
N ASP A 404 17.94 -10.44 -4.67
CA ASP A 404 17.62 -9.55 -5.80
C ASP A 404 18.61 -8.39 -5.91
N THR A 405 18.91 -7.72 -4.79
CA THR A 405 19.82 -6.57 -4.72
C THR A 405 21.29 -6.91 -5.00
N ARG A 406 21.67 -8.19 -4.91
CA ARG A 406 23.02 -8.69 -5.16
C ARG A 406 23.23 -9.29 -6.56
N VAL A 407 22.19 -9.47 -7.36
CA VAL A 407 22.32 -9.95 -8.75
C VAL A 407 22.69 -8.79 -9.67
N PRO A 408 23.83 -8.83 -10.38
CA PRO A 408 24.19 -7.78 -11.34
C PRO A 408 23.15 -7.68 -12.45
N LEU A 409 22.68 -6.46 -12.75
CA LEU A 409 21.87 -6.20 -13.93
C LEU A 409 22.69 -6.54 -15.18
N THR A 410 22.30 -7.59 -15.89
CA THR A 410 22.90 -7.95 -17.17
C THR A 410 22.69 -6.81 -18.15
N LYS A 411 23.79 -6.16 -18.56
CA LYS A 411 23.76 -5.09 -19.57
C LYS A 411 23.21 -5.68 -20.86
N GLY A 412 21.94 -5.39 -21.15
CA GLY A 412 21.33 -5.72 -22.44
C GLY A 412 22.21 -5.17 -23.56
N LYS A 413 22.45 -5.98 -24.59
CA LYS A 413 23.24 -5.54 -25.76
C LYS A 413 22.67 -4.21 -26.24
N LYS A 414 23.52 -3.18 -26.36
CA LYS A 414 23.12 -1.92 -27.03
C LYS A 414 22.50 -2.31 -28.37
N GLY A 415 21.32 -1.78 -28.66
CA GLY A 415 20.66 -2.03 -29.94
C GLY A 415 21.61 -1.64 -31.07
N ALA A 416 21.70 -2.49 -32.09
CA ALA A 416 22.38 -2.10 -33.32
C ALA A 416 21.69 -0.85 -33.87
N SER A 417 22.48 0.13 -34.30
CA SER A 417 21.98 1.30 -35.00
C SER A 417 21.30 0.86 -36.30
N VAL A 418 19.98 0.98 -36.34
CA VAL A 418 19.26 0.99 -37.62
C VAL A 418 19.50 2.37 -38.22
N GLU A 419 20.47 2.45 -39.13
CA GLU A 419 20.62 3.62 -39.98
C GLU A 419 19.38 3.71 -40.89
N LEU A 420 18.78 4.90 -40.94
CA LEU A 420 17.70 5.21 -41.87
C LEU A 420 18.33 5.84 -43.11
N GLY A 421 18.43 5.05 -44.18
CA GLY A 421 18.59 5.52 -45.56
C GLY A 421 17.23 5.65 -46.24
#